data_AF-A0AAN8WS20-F1
#
_entry.id   AF-A0AAN8WS20-F1
#
_cell.length_a   1.000
_cell.length_b   1.000
_cell.length_c   1.000
_cell.angle_alpha   90.00
_cell.angle_beta   90.00
_cell.angle_gamma   90.00
#
_symmetry.space_group_name_H-M   'P 1'
#
loop_
_entity.id
_entity.type
_entity.pdbx_description
1 polymer ?
#
loop_
_entity_poly.entity_id
_entity_poly.type
_entity_poly.pdbx_seq_one_letter_code
_entity_poly.pdbx_strand_id
1 'polypeptide(L)'
;MQVRCDPVPKNATVSCNSKEEPCLFHIPSDPCEYINVATKHPDIVATTKLLLEMHNNSAVAPGNKPFDPAANPKYWGYAWTNWLDYPQPHVDTL
;
A
#
# COMPACT_ATOMS: atom_id res chain seq x y z
N MET A 1 -6.53 -19.96 1.48
CA MET A 1 -5.67 -20.49 0.41
C MET A 1 -4.33 -19.78 0.52
N GLN A 2 -3.21 -20.51 0.54
CA GLN A 2 -1.87 -19.93 0.66
C GLN A 2 -1.07 -20.26 -0.61
N VAL A 3 -0.50 -19.24 -1.25
CA VAL A 3 0.46 -19.42 -2.34
C VAL A 3 1.81 -19.78 -1.71
N ARG A 4 2.41 -20.89 -2.13
CA ARG A 4 3.77 -21.29 -1.73
C ARG A 4 4.67 -21.14 -2.95
N CYS A 5 5.65 -20.27 -2.83
CA CYS A 5 6.61 -19.99 -3.88
C CYS A 5 7.91 -20.73 -3.60
N ASP A 6 8.47 -21.30 -4.66
CA ASP A 6 9.80 -21.92 -4.65
C ASP A 6 10.90 -20.83 -4.60
N PRO A 7 12.19 -21.19 -4.44
CA PRO A 7 13.27 -20.23 -4.62
C PRO A 7 13.20 -19.59 -6.01
N VAL A 8 13.55 -18.30 -6.08
CA VAL A 8 13.51 -17.52 -7.33
C VAL A 8 14.26 -18.25 -8.45
N PRO A 9 13.59 -18.58 -9.58
CA PRO A 9 14.23 -19.26 -10.69
C PRO A 9 15.36 -18.43 -11.31
N LYS A 10 16.37 -19.10 -11.89
CA LYS A 10 17.49 -18.43 -12.57
C LYS A 10 17.05 -17.59 -13.79
N ASN A 11 15.95 -17.97 -14.42
CA ASN A 11 15.36 -17.29 -15.57
C ASN A 11 14.30 -16.25 -15.17
N ALA A 12 14.12 -16.01 -13.87
CA ALA A 12 13.22 -14.96 -13.40
C ALA A 12 13.71 -13.61 -13.92
N THR A 13 12.77 -12.78 -14.38
CA THR A 13 13.05 -11.43 -14.86
C THR A 13 12.73 -10.39 -13.79
N VAL A 14 12.79 -10.79 -12.51
CA VAL A 14 12.34 -10.08 -11.28
C VAL A 14 12.95 -8.69 -11.05
N SER A 15 13.77 -8.19 -11.97
CA SER A 15 14.13 -6.78 -12.06
C SER A 15 12.91 -5.93 -12.48
N CYS A 16 11.86 -5.92 -11.66
CA CYS A 16 10.77 -4.97 -11.80
C CYS A 16 11.12 -3.69 -11.04
N ASN A 17 11.72 -2.72 -11.73
CA ASN A 17 11.80 -1.36 -11.23
C ASN A 17 10.65 -0.54 -11.82
N SER A 18 9.53 -0.48 -11.10
CA SER A 18 8.32 0.23 -11.54
C SER A 18 8.50 1.74 -11.74
N LYS A 19 9.64 2.31 -11.28
CA LYS A 19 10.00 3.70 -11.56
C LYS A 19 10.61 3.89 -12.95
N GLU A 20 11.22 2.85 -13.51
CA GLU A 20 11.86 2.88 -14.83
C GLU A 20 10.88 2.41 -15.92
N GLU A 21 10.20 1.28 -15.69
CA GLU A 21 9.25 0.72 -16.66
C GLU A 21 8.10 -0.04 -15.98
N PRO A 22 6.92 -0.12 -16.61
CA PRO A 22 5.80 -0.89 -16.08
C PRO A 22 6.10 -2.39 -16.10
N CYS A 23 5.64 -3.09 -15.06
CA CYS A 23 5.69 -4.55 -14.98
C CYS A 23 4.29 -5.13 -15.12
N LEU A 24 4.21 -6.32 -15.71
CA LEU A 24 2.97 -7.05 -15.89
C LEU A 24 3.22 -8.52 -15.58
N PHE A 25 2.41 -9.10 -14.71
CA PHE A 25 2.48 -10.51 -14.31
C PHE A 25 1.14 -11.18 -14.55
N HIS A 26 1.16 -12.43 -15.00
CA HIS A 26 -0.05 -13.22 -15.20
C HIS A 26 -0.30 -14.12 -13.99
N ILE A 27 -0.99 -13.56 -12.98
CA ILE A 27 -1.21 -14.19 -11.66
C ILE A 27 -1.69 -15.65 -11.72
N PRO A 28 -2.62 -16.06 -12.61
CA PRO A 28 -3.07 -17.46 -12.66
C PRO A 28 -1.97 -18.46 -13.01
N SER A 29 -1.00 -18.08 -13.85
CA SER A 29 0.12 -18.96 -14.23
C SER A 29 1.43 -18.63 -13.51
N ASP A 30 1.56 -17.42 -12.98
CA ASP A 30 2.74 -16.90 -12.27
C ASP A 30 2.30 -16.18 -10.99
N PRO A 31 1.83 -16.93 -9.97
CA PRO A 31 1.36 -16.36 -8.71
C PRO A 31 2.50 -15.79 -7.84
N CYS A 32 3.75 -16.06 -8.22
CA CYS A 32 4.95 -15.60 -7.52
C CYS A 32 5.64 -14.42 -8.22
N GLU A 33 5.07 -13.93 -9.33
CA GLU A 33 5.52 -12.74 -10.06
C GLU A 33 6.99 -12.83 -10.51
N TYR A 34 7.42 -14.01 -10.99
CA TYR A 34 8.79 -14.21 -11.44
C TYR A 34 9.07 -13.72 -12.86
N ILE A 35 8.05 -13.64 -13.70
CA ILE A 35 8.21 -13.35 -15.12
C ILE A 35 7.41 -12.10 -15.49
N ASN A 36 8.13 -11.00 -15.68
CA ASN A 36 7.57 -9.78 -16.25
C ASN A 36 7.27 -10.00 -17.73
N VAL A 37 6.00 -9.90 -18.11
CA VAL A 37 5.50 -10.08 -19.48
C VAL A 37 5.05 -8.75 -20.12
N ALA A 38 5.38 -7.60 -19.52
CA ALA A 38 4.95 -6.28 -20.00
C ALA A 38 5.33 -6.01 -21.45
N THR A 39 6.57 -6.33 -21.85
CA THR A 39 7.05 -6.14 -23.23
C THR A 39 6.37 -7.06 -24.24
N LYS A 40 5.84 -8.20 -23.79
CA LYS A 40 5.12 -9.19 -24.62
C LYS A 40 3.64 -8.84 -24.80
N HIS A 41 3.06 -8.04 -23.90
CA HIS A 41 1.64 -7.68 -23.90
C HIS A 41 1.42 -6.16 -23.71
N PRO A 42 1.87 -5.32 -24.66
CA PRO A 42 1.78 -3.87 -24.54
C PRO A 42 0.33 -3.35 -24.53
N ASP A 43 -0.60 -4.08 -25.14
CA ASP A 43 -2.04 -3.82 -25.13
C ASP A 43 -2.66 -3.95 -23.73
N ILE A 44 -2.25 -4.98 -22.98
CA ILE A 44 -2.68 -5.18 -21.59
C ILE A 44 -2.07 -4.10 -20.68
N VAL A 45 -0.81 -3.73 -20.93
CA VAL A 45 -0.16 -2.62 -20.21
C VAL A 45 -0.93 -1.31 -20.43
N ALA A 46 -1.30 -1.00 -21.68
CA ALA A 46 -2.07 0.20 -22.01
C ALA A 46 -3.45 0.21 -21.34
N THR A 47 -4.16 -0.93 -21.39
CA THR A 47 -5.47 -1.08 -20.75
C THR A 47 -5.37 -0.90 -19.23
N THR A 48 -4.38 -1.53 -18.61
CA THR A 48 -4.15 -1.41 -17.16
C THR A 48 -3.79 0.02 -16.76
N LYS A 49 -2.98 0.73 -17.56
CA LYS A 49 -2.67 2.15 -17.33
C LYS A 49 -3.91 3.03 -17.39
N LEU A 50 -4.79 2.82 -18.37
CA LEU A 50 -6.06 3.55 -18.46
C LEU A 50 -6.93 3.32 -17.20
N LEU A 51 -7.00 2.08 -16.71
CA LEU A 51 -7.72 1.76 -15.47
C LEU A 51 -7.12 2.49 -14.26
N LEU A 52 -5.79 2.57 -14.15
CA LEU A 52 -5.11 3.32 -13.10
C LEU A 52 -5.44 4.82 -13.18
N GLU A 53 -5.46 5.41 -14.37
CA GLU A 53 -5.84 6.82 -14.57
C GLU A 53 -7.29 7.08 -14.15
N MET A 54 -8.22 6.18 -14.53
CA MET A 54 -9.62 6.27 -14.12
C MET A 54 -9.77 6.22 -12.60
N HIS A 55 -9.05 5.32 -11.93
CA HIS A 55 -9.04 5.25 -10.47
C HIS A 55 -8.43 6.51 -9.84
N ASN A 56 -7.32 7.01 -10.37
CA ASN A 56 -6.67 8.21 -9.89
C ASN A 56 -7.60 9.44 -9.98
N ASN A 57 -8.39 9.55 -11.06
CA ASN A 57 -9.36 10.63 -11.23
C ASN A 57 -10.50 10.60 -10.20
N SER A 58 -10.76 9.43 -9.60
CA SER A 58 -11.77 9.26 -8.54
C SER A 58 -11.18 9.25 -7.13
N ALA A 59 -9.86 9.37 -7.00
CA ALA A 59 -9.17 9.26 -5.73
C ALA A 59 -9.47 10.49 -4.83
N VAL A 60 -9.88 10.22 -3.59
CA VAL A 60 -9.96 11.26 -2.56
C VAL A 60 -8.57 11.62 -2.05
N ALA A 61 -8.42 12.83 -1.49
CA ALA A 61 -7.17 13.26 -0.91
C ALA A 61 -6.72 12.28 0.20
N PRO A 62 -5.41 11.96 0.29
CA PRO A 62 -4.87 11.12 1.36
C PRO A 62 -5.27 11.63 2.76
N GLY A 63 -5.66 10.71 3.63
CA GLY A 63 -6.10 11.00 5.00
C GLY A 63 -4.97 11.20 6.00
N ASN A 64 -3.72 11.33 5.57
CA ASN A 64 -2.58 11.52 6.45
C ASN A 64 -2.66 12.91 7.12
N LYS A 65 -3.14 12.94 8.36
CA LYS A 65 -3.12 14.12 9.22
C LYS A 65 -1.85 14.12 10.08
N PRO A 66 -1.34 15.30 10.48
CA PRO A 66 -0.32 15.38 11.51
C PRO A 66 -0.79 14.66 12.78
N PHE A 67 0.17 14.11 13.53
CA PHE A 67 -0.11 13.54 14.84
C PHE A 67 -0.77 14.61 15.74
N ASP A 68 -1.90 14.25 16.35
CA ASP A 68 -2.56 15.10 17.35
C ASP A 68 -1.84 14.95 18.70
N PRO A 69 -1.18 16.00 19.23
CA PRO A 69 -0.46 15.91 20.50
C PRO A 69 -1.35 15.49 21.68
N ALA A 70 -2.66 15.77 21.64
CA ALA A 70 -3.60 15.37 22.68
C ALA A 70 -3.81 13.85 22.73
N ALA A 71 -3.51 13.13 21.64
CA ALA A 71 -3.56 11.67 21.58
C ALA A 71 -2.46 10.99 22.40
N ASN A 72 -1.48 11.74 22.93
CA ASN A 72 -0.33 11.17 23.62
C ASN A 72 -0.79 10.38 24.86
N PRO A 73 -0.47 9.07 24.97
CA PRO A 73 -0.87 8.23 26.09
C PRO A 73 -0.51 8.78 27.48
N LYS A 74 0.51 9.65 27.59
CA LYS A 74 0.86 10.30 28.86
C LYS A 74 -0.30 11.10 29.48
N TYR A 75 -1.26 11.54 28.66
CA TYR A 75 -2.46 12.24 29.12
C TYR A 75 -3.61 11.28 29.48
N TRP A 76 -3.49 9.98 29.15
CA TRP A 76 -4.57 8.99 29.24
C TRP A 76 -4.18 7.77 30.06
N GLY A 77 -3.56 8.00 31.23
CA GLY A 77 -3.12 6.91 32.11
C GLY A 77 -2.07 6.00 31.46
N TYR A 78 -1.25 6.54 30.54
CA TYR A 78 -0.25 5.80 29.77
C TYR A 78 -0.82 4.69 28.87
N ALA A 79 -2.11 4.77 28.51
CA ALA A 79 -2.77 3.85 27.59
C ALA A 79 -3.17 4.55 26.28
N TRP A 80 -3.22 3.77 25.19
CA TRP A 80 -3.84 4.22 23.94
C TRP A 80 -5.36 4.18 24.10
N THR A 81 -6.01 5.29 23.78
CA THR A 81 -7.47 5.44 23.92
C THR A 81 -8.04 6.28 22.79
N ASN A 82 -9.35 6.30 22.64
CA ASN A 82 -10.10 7.19 21.74
C ASN A 82 -10.21 8.61 22.34
N TRP A 83 -9.10 9.37 22.34
CA TRP A 83 -8.89 10.63 23.08
C TRP A 83 -9.87 11.78 22.76
N LEU A 84 -10.59 11.72 21.63
CA LEU A 84 -11.61 12.73 21.27
C LEU A 84 -13.02 12.43 21.81
N ASP A 85 -13.23 11.22 22.33
CA ASP A 85 -14.53 10.79 22.85
C ASP A 85 -14.68 11.01 24.36
N TYR A 86 -13.60 11.39 25.03
CA TYR A 86 -13.59 11.73 26.45
C TYR A 86 -13.37 13.22 26.64
N PRO A 87 -13.91 13.82 27.72
CA PRO A 87 -13.48 15.13 28.17
C PRO A 87 -11.96 15.12 28.32
N GLN A 88 -11.30 16.21 27.91
CA GLN A 88 -9.86 16.36 28.14
C GLN A 88 -9.56 16.06 29.62
N PRO A 89 -8.53 15.26 29.93
CA PRO A 89 -8.19 14.98 31.31
C PRO A 89 -7.96 16.33 31.97
N HIS A 90 -8.66 16.59 33.07
CA HIS A 90 -8.45 17.82 33.82
C HIS A 90 -6.97 17.81 34.19
N VAL A 91 -6.21 18.78 33.67
CA VAL A 91 -4.84 19.00 34.11
C VAL A 91 -5.00 19.53 35.53
N ASP A 92 -5.02 18.62 36.50
CA ASP A 92 -4.90 18.98 37.90
C ASP A 92 -3.51 19.58 38.05
N THR A 93 -3.45 20.90 37.92
CA THR A 93 -2.28 21.72 38.21
C THR A 93 -1.89 21.44 39.65
N LEU A 94 -0.77 20.72 39.85
CA LEU A 94 -0.04 20.75 41.12
C LEU A 94 0.72 22.07 41.24
#